data_AF-A0A679JHE1-F1
#
_entry.id   AF-A0A679JHE1-F1
#
_cell.length_a   1.000
_cell.length_b   1.000
_cell.length_c   1.000
_cell.angle_alpha   90.00
_cell.angle_beta   90.00
_cell.angle_gamma   90.00
#
_symmetry.space_group_name_H-M   'P 1'
#
loop_
_entity.id
_entity.type
_entity.pdbx_description
1 polymer ?
#
loop_
_entity_poly.entity_id
_entity_poly.type
_entity_poly.pdbx_seq_one_letter_code
_entity_poly.pdbx_strand_id
1 'polypeptide(L)'
;MSLMQALLAVLGISLAANAGLGWAWVGSREKAATSILQRDDARAAASACSDATDDLRTLADKRAAEAKKAQAAARDAATGRQQTAHAILSTPSAVPGNACASAQVRVDAWLKGRVQP
;
A
#
# COMPACT_ATOMS: atom_id res chain seq x y z
N MET A 1 -9.48 81.53 1.11
CA MET A 1 -8.83 80.47 0.31
C MET A 1 -9.14 80.70 -1.15
N SER A 2 -8.14 80.75 -2.03
CA SER A 2 -8.38 80.91 -3.48
C SER A 2 -8.98 79.63 -4.08
N LEU A 3 -9.79 79.75 -5.14
CA LEU A 3 -10.35 78.61 -5.89
C LEU A 3 -9.27 77.59 -6.27
N MET A 4 -8.08 78.06 -6.64
CA MET A 4 -6.93 77.22 -6.97
C MET A 4 -6.46 76.37 -5.78
N GLN A 5 -6.44 76.94 -4.58
CA GLN A 5 -6.05 76.21 -3.36
C GLN A 5 -7.08 75.13 -2.99
N ALA A 6 -8.37 75.41 -3.21
CA ALA A 6 -9.43 74.43 -2.99
C ALA A 6 -9.31 73.25 -3.99
N LEU A 7 -9.05 73.53 -5.27
CA LEU A 7 -8.88 72.50 -6.29
C LEU A 7 -7.65 71.62 -6.02
N LEU A 8 -6.52 72.22 -5.63
CA LEU A 8 -5.31 71.48 -5.27
C LEU A 8 -5.52 70.60 -4.03
N ALA A 9 -6.24 71.08 -3.02
CA ALA A 9 -6.58 70.29 -1.84
C ALA A 9 -7.44 69.07 -2.19
N VAL A 10 -8.48 69.26 -3.03
CA VAL A 10 -9.35 68.16 -3.48
C VAL A 10 -8.57 67.13 -4.30
N LEU A 11 -7.70 67.57 -5.20
CA LEU A 11 -6.85 66.67 -5.99
C LEU A 11 -5.90 65.86 -5.08
N GLY A 12 -5.27 66.51 -4.10
CA GLY A 12 -4.41 65.85 -3.13
C GLY A 12 -5.14 64.77 -2.33
N ILE A 13 -6.36 65.06 -1.86
CA ILE A 13 -7.21 64.09 -1.16
C ILE A 13 -7.57 62.91 -2.09
N SER A 14 -7.92 63.19 -3.35
CA SER A 14 -8.27 62.15 -4.32
C SER A 14 -7.09 61.21 -4.60
N LEU A 15 -5.88 61.75 -4.79
CA LEU A 15 -4.67 60.94 -5.01
C LEU A 15 -4.34 60.08 -3.80
N ALA A 16 -4.41 60.64 -2.60
CA ALA A 16 -4.18 59.90 -1.36
C ALA A 16 -5.22 58.77 -1.17
N ALA A 17 -6.49 59.03 -1.46
CA ALA A 17 -7.55 58.03 -1.39
C ALA A 17 -7.33 56.89 -2.41
N ASN A 18 -6.97 57.22 -3.65
CA ASN A 18 -6.68 56.22 -4.68
C ASN A 18 -5.45 55.38 -4.34
N ALA A 19 -4.39 56.00 -3.80
CA ALA A 19 -3.21 55.27 -3.35
C ALA A 19 -3.54 54.30 -2.20
N GLY A 20 -4.33 54.74 -1.22
CA GLY A 20 -4.80 53.89 -0.13
C GLY A 20 -5.65 52.72 -0.61
N LEU A 21 -6.59 52.97 -1.54
CA LEU A 21 -7.41 51.92 -2.15
C LEU A 21 -6.58 50.93 -2.95
N GLY A 22 -5.61 51.41 -3.73
CA GLY A 22 -4.69 50.56 -4.48
C GLY A 22 -3.88 49.64 -3.57
N TRP A 23 -3.36 50.17 -2.46
CA TRP A 23 -2.60 49.37 -1.49
C TRP A 23 -3.47 48.31 -0.79
N ALA A 24 -4.69 48.68 -0.38
CA ALA A 24 -5.64 47.73 0.20
C ALA A 24 -6.05 46.63 -0.80
N TRP A 25 -6.26 46.99 -2.07
CA TRP A 25 -6.58 46.04 -3.13
C TRP A 25 -5.45 45.03 -3.35
N VAL A 26 -4.20 45.49 -3.47
CA VAL A 26 -3.03 44.58 -3.61
C VAL A 26 -2.95 43.62 -2.42
N GLY A 27 -3.06 44.13 -1.20
CA GLY A 27 -3.04 43.27 0.00
C GLY A 27 -4.18 42.25 0.03
N SER A 28 -5.39 42.63 -0.41
CA SER A 28 -6.52 41.67 -0.51
C SER A 28 -6.28 40.60 -1.59
N ARG A 29 -5.70 40.99 -2.73
CA ARG A 29 -5.39 40.08 -3.84
C ARG A 29 -4.32 39.07 -3.44
N GLU A 30 -3.29 39.49 -2.73
CA GLU A 30 -2.23 38.61 -2.23
C GLU A 30 -2.77 37.59 -1.22
N LYS A 31 -3.65 38.02 -0.31
CA LYS A 31 -4.32 37.10 0.63
C LYS A 31 -5.18 36.07 -0.10
N ALA A 32 -5.93 36.50 -1.12
CA ALA A 32 -6.74 35.60 -1.94
C ALA A 32 -5.87 34.62 -2.74
N ALA A 33 -4.75 35.09 -3.32
CA ALA A 33 -3.81 34.22 -4.02
C ALA A 33 -3.18 33.18 -3.08
N THR A 34 -2.77 33.62 -1.89
CA THR A 34 -2.16 32.75 -0.87
C THR A 34 -3.14 31.67 -0.39
N SER A 35 -4.41 32.03 -0.16
CA SER A 35 -5.40 31.05 0.28
C SER A 35 -5.73 30.00 -0.78
N ILE A 36 -5.71 30.39 -2.07
CA ILE A 36 -5.86 29.45 -3.19
C ILE A 36 -4.68 28.48 -3.22
N LEU A 37 -3.44 28.99 -3.16
CA LEU A 37 -2.24 28.14 -3.14
C LEU A 37 -2.25 27.17 -1.96
N GLN A 38 -2.53 27.65 -0.75
CA GLN A 38 -2.60 26.79 0.45
C GLN A 38 -3.68 25.71 0.33
N ARG A 39 -4.83 26.04 -0.25
CA ARG A 39 -5.91 25.07 -0.48
C ARG A 39 -5.49 24.01 -1.50
N ASP A 40 -4.84 24.42 -2.59
CA ASP A 40 -4.46 23.52 -3.66
C ASP A 40 -3.29 22.62 -3.22
N ASP A 41 -2.33 23.15 -2.46
CA ASP A 41 -1.27 22.37 -1.80
C ASP A 41 -1.85 21.34 -0.83
N ALA A 42 -2.82 21.74 0.02
CA ALA A 42 -3.49 20.83 0.94
C ALA A 42 -4.23 19.70 0.20
N ARG A 43 -4.88 20.03 -0.92
CA ARG A 43 -5.55 19.03 -1.78
C ARG A 43 -4.55 18.10 -2.45
N ALA A 44 -3.43 18.63 -2.94
CA ALA A 44 -2.38 17.82 -3.56
C ALA A 44 -1.78 16.83 -2.54
N ALA A 45 -1.47 17.30 -1.32
CA ALA A 45 -0.98 16.45 -0.24
C ALA A 45 -2.00 15.38 0.17
N ALA A 46 -3.27 15.74 0.29
CA ALA A 46 -4.34 14.78 0.61
C ALA A 46 -4.52 13.72 -0.50
N SER A 47 -4.42 14.13 -1.77
CA SER A 47 -4.50 13.22 -2.91
C SER A 47 -3.32 12.25 -2.92
N ALA A 48 -2.10 12.76 -2.76
CA ALA A 48 -0.90 11.92 -2.68
C ALA A 48 -0.94 10.89 -1.54
N CYS A 49 -1.48 11.27 -0.37
CA CYS A 49 -1.69 10.35 0.75
C CYS A 49 -2.72 9.25 0.40
N SER A 50 -3.79 9.62 -0.27
CA SER A 50 -4.84 8.68 -0.70
C SER A 50 -4.30 7.71 -1.75
N ASP A 51 -3.59 8.22 -2.76
CA ASP A 51 -2.96 7.42 -3.82
C ASP A 51 -1.95 6.43 -3.24
N ALA A 52 -1.07 6.87 -2.33
CA ALA A 52 -0.12 6.01 -1.66
C ALA A 52 -0.80 4.89 -0.83
N THR A 53 -1.93 5.20 -0.20
CA THR A 53 -2.72 4.21 0.54
C THR A 53 -3.35 3.18 -0.40
N ASP A 54 -3.84 3.61 -1.56
CA ASP A 54 -4.40 2.74 -2.58
C ASP A 54 -3.35 1.83 -3.24
N ASP A 55 -2.13 2.34 -3.43
CA ASP A 55 -0.98 1.55 -3.88
C ASP A 55 -0.61 0.49 -2.84
N LEU A 56 -0.56 0.85 -1.54
CA LEU A 56 -0.31 -0.09 -0.46
C LEU A 56 -1.38 -1.18 -0.38
N ARG A 57 -2.65 -0.81 -0.53
CA ARG A 57 -3.78 -1.74 -0.59
C ARG A 57 -3.66 -2.71 -1.76
N THR A 58 -3.32 -2.20 -2.95
CA THR A 58 -3.08 -3.03 -4.14
C THR A 58 -1.92 -4.01 -3.94
N LEU A 59 -0.83 -3.58 -3.31
CA LEU A 59 0.30 -4.45 -2.98
C LEU A 59 -0.09 -5.52 -1.95
N ALA A 60 -0.86 -5.13 -0.92
CA ALA A 60 -1.36 -6.06 0.08
C ALA A 60 -2.25 -7.14 -0.54
N ASP A 61 -3.16 -6.76 -1.44
CA ASP A 61 -4.04 -7.70 -2.13
C ASP A 61 -3.25 -8.70 -2.99
N LYS A 62 -2.23 -8.22 -3.72
CA LYS A 62 -1.31 -9.09 -4.48
C LYS A 62 -0.61 -10.09 -3.58
N ARG A 63 0.00 -9.62 -2.48
CA ARG A 63 0.69 -10.49 -1.51
C ARG A 63 -0.26 -11.47 -0.84
N ALA A 64 -1.49 -11.07 -0.54
CA ALA A 64 -2.51 -11.95 0.01
C ALA A 64 -2.89 -13.07 -0.97
N ALA A 65 -3.03 -12.75 -2.26
CA ALA A 65 -3.32 -13.74 -3.30
C ALA A 65 -2.16 -14.75 -3.46
N GLU A 66 -0.91 -14.27 -3.49
CA GLU A 66 0.28 -15.14 -3.54
C GLU A 66 0.42 -16.01 -2.29
N ALA A 67 0.22 -15.43 -1.10
CA ALA A 67 0.26 -16.16 0.16
C ALA A 67 -0.82 -17.25 0.21
N LYS A 68 -2.04 -16.98 -0.27
CA LYS A 68 -3.10 -18.00 -0.35
C LYS A 68 -2.69 -19.18 -1.24
N LYS A 69 -2.04 -18.93 -2.38
CA LYS A 69 -1.52 -20.00 -3.26
C LYS A 69 -0.44 -20.82 -2.56
N ALA A 70 0.50 -20.15 -1.90
CA ALA A 70 1.56 -20.83 -1.14
C ALA A 70 0.99 -21.67 0.03
N GLN A 71 0.00 -21.14 0.75
CA GLN A 71 -0.69 -21.86 1.81
C GLN A 71 -1.44 -23.08 1.28
N ALA A 72 -2.11 -22.98 0.13
CA ALA A 72 -2.76 -24.12 -0.51
C ALA A 72 -1.75 -25.21 -0.89
N ALA A 73 -0.65 -24.84 -1.56
CA ALA A 73 0.41 -25.78 -1.92
C ALA A 73 1.04 -26.45 -0.69
N ALA A 74 1.26 -25.70 0.40
CA ALA A 74 1.76 -26.26 1.65
C ALA A 74 0.77 -27.22 2.30
N ARG A 75 -0.53 -26.90 2.26
CA ARG A 75 -1.61 -27.77 2.76
C ARG A 75 -1.70 -29.06 1.95
N ASP A 76 -1.58 -28.98 0.62
CA ASP A 76 -1.61 -30.15 -0.26
C ASP A 76 -0.40 -31.06 0.01
N ALA A 77 0.80 -30.46 0.12
CA ALA A 77 2.01 -31.20 0.47
C ALA A 77 1.91 -31.86 1.85
N ALA A 78 1.38 -31.15 2.86
CA ALA A 78 1.15 -31.71 4.19
C ALA A 78 0.13 -32.86 4.14
N THR A 79 -0.96 -32.70 3.40
CA THR A 79 -2.00 -33.73 3.23
C THR A 79 -1.43 -34.98 2.55
N GLY A 80 -0.65 -34.83 1.48
CA GLY A 80 0.01 -35.95 0.81
C GLY A 80 0.98 -36.70 1.71
N ARG A 81 1.77 -35.97 2.52
CA ARG A 81 2.65 -36.57 3.54
C ARG A 81 1.86 -37.32 4.62
N GLN A 82 0.74 -36.76 5.08
CA GLN A 82 -0.13 -37.39 6.06
C GLN A 82 -0.74 -38.68 5.53
N GLN A 83 -1.22 -38.68 4.28
CA GLN A 83 -1.74 -39.89 3.61
C GLN A 83 -0.67 -40.96 3.48
N THR A 84 0.55 -40.57 3.08
CA THR A 84 1.70 -41.49 2.98
C THR A 84 2.04 -42.08 4.35
N ALA A 85 2.10 -41.26 5.40
CA ALA A 85 2.34 -41.72 6.75
C ALA A 85 1.26 -42.69 7.23
N HIS A 86 -0.02 -42.39 6.97
CA HIS A 86 -1.12 -43.28 7.31
C HIS A 86 -1.00 -44.62 6.58
N ALA A 87 -0.69 -44.62 5.29
CA ALA A 87 -0.45 -45.85 4.52
C ALA A 87 0.70 -46.68 5.09
N ILE A 88 1.82 -46.04 5.47
CA ILE A 88 2.96 -46.74 6.08
C ILE A 88 2.56 -47.39 7.41
N LEU A 89 1.83 -46.66 8.26
CA LEU A 89 1.41 -47.11 9.58
C LEU A 89 0.34 -48.21 9.51
N SER A 90 -0.54 -48.19 8.52
CA SER A 90 -1.57 -49.21 8.32
C SER A 90 -1.10 -50.44 7.55
N THR A 91 0.06 -50.36 6.87
CA THR A 91 0.63 -51.49 6.12
C THR A 91 1.13 -52.58 7.07
N PRO A 92 0.59 -53.81 6.99
CA PRO A 92 1.04 -54.95 7.79
C PRO A 92 2.53 -55.26 7.62
N SER A 93 3.09 -56.07 8.52
CA SER A 93 4.45 -56.58 8.37
C SER A 93 4.60 -57.40 7.09
N ALA A 94 5.61 -57.08 6.28
CA ALA A 94 5.93 -57.83 5.07
C ALA A 94 6.36 -59.28 5.38
N VAL A 95 7.01 -59.49 6.53
CA VAL A 95 7.40 -60.80 7.04
C VAL A 95 6.77 -61.00 8.43
N PRO A 96 5.69 -61.81 8.54
CA PRO A 96 5.06 -62.11 9.81
C PRO A 96 6.07 -62.64 10.84
N GLY A 97 6.03 -62.11 12.06
CA GLY A 97 6.93 -62.53 13.15
C GLY A 97 8.39 -62.08 13.04
N ASN A 98 8.82 -61.45 11.94
CA ASN A 98 10.20 -60.96 11.77
C ASN A 98 10.21 -59.45 11.47
N ALA A 99 10.34 -58.67 12.55
CA ALA A 99 10.37 -57.21 12.48
C ALA A 99 11.59 -56.68 11.71
N CYS A 100 12.77 -57.27 11.90
CA CYS A 100 14.01 -56.85 11.23
C CYS A 100 13.92 -57.06 9.72
N ALA A 101 13.47 -58.24 9.26
CA ALA A 101 13.29 -58.51 7.83
C ALA A 101 12.19 -57.62 7.22
N SER A 102 11.09 -57.38 7.95
CA SER A 102 10.04 -56.45 7.52
C SER A 102 10.54 -55.00 7.40
N ALA A 103 11.43 -54.55 8.28
CA ALA A 103 12.02 -53.21 8.22
C ALA A 103 12.96 -53.08 7.02
N GLN A 104 13.77 -54.10 6.74
CA GLN A 104 14.66 -54.14 5.57
C GLN A 104 13.87 -53.96 4.27
N VAL A 105 12.78 -54.71 4.09
CA VAL A 105 11.90 -54.60 2.90
C VAL A 105 11.34 -53.19 2.73
N ARG A 106 10.93 -52.51 3.82
CA ARG A 106 10.41 -51.14 3.75
C ARG A 106 11.50 -50.13 3.37
N VAL A 107 12.70 -50.26 3.93
CA VAL A 107 13.85 -49.40 3.58
C VAL A 107 14.26 -49.59 2.12
N ASP A 108 14.35 -50.83 1.65
CA ASP A 108 14.69 -51.13 0.26
C ASP A 108 13.66 -50.56 -0.73
N ALA A 109 12.37 -50.69 -0.41
CA ALA A 109 11.29 -50.10 -1.20
C ALA A 109 11.36 -48.57 -1.23
N TRP A 110 11.65 -47.94 -0.09
CA TRP A 110 11.80 -46.50 0.02
C TRP A 110 13.03 -45.97 -0.73
N LEU A 111 14.16 -46.67 -0.65
CA LEU A 111 15.37 -46.34 -1.41
C LEU A 111 15.11 -46.42 -2.90
N LYS A 112 14.44 -47.47 -3.40
CA LYS A 112 14.05 -47.60 -4.81
C LYS A 112 13.19 -46.44 -5.30
N GLY A 113 12.23 -46.00 -4.48
CA GLY A 113 11.36 -44.86 -4.82
C GLY A 113 12.08 -43.51 -4.91
N ARG A 114 13.27 -43.35 -4.30
CA ARG A 114 14.09 -42.13 -4.40
C ARG A 114 14.96 -42.06 -5.65
N VAL A 115 15.16 -43.16 -6.37
CA VAL A 115 16.06 -43.23 -7.56
C VAL A 115 15.31 -42.98 -8.87
N GLN A 116 14.01 -42.67 -8.81
CA GLN A 116 13.23 -42.31 -10.00
C GLN A 116 13.42 -40.81 -10.30
N PRO A 117 13.77 -40.41 -11.53
CA PRO A 117 14.09 -39.03 -11.88
C PRO A 117 12.90 -38.07 -11.71
#